data_AF-A0AAP0NY13-F1
#
_entry.id   AF-A0AAP0NY13-F1
#
_cell.length_a   1.000
_cell.length_b   1.000
_cell.length_c   1.000
_cell.angle_alpha   90.00
_cell.angle_beta   90.00
_cell.angle_gamma   90.00
#
_symmetry.space_group_name_H-M   'P 1'
#
loop_
_entity.id
_entity.type
_entity.pdbx_description
1 polymer ?
#
loop_
_entity_poly.entity_id
_entity_poly.type
_entity_poly.pdbx_seq_one_letter_code
_entity_poly.pdbx_strand_id
1 'polypeptide(L)'
;MATEIAGETQPPQPLLPGLPDDLALRCLARLSNIACAAARATSRSWRYALSPTTLNAVRVSSDLPSTQLLFISLSSTDPHSQFKWFFVDPLHYRCFLVSMPPSSSLSGLIPGRAVSNYGQFFLHLLGEVNDVSCINLLRFSRKPNSNVSSSIGGGAVTIQSGHLKGQEWTYDIVQVPEREQTTLPLWSTYLGLGRLLYIACGSSASTMSMSFDGEQWKQLPNLNEPRFMAAGLAFKGQVWVVGGRRVRNSRLEMVESGEVFVPESQTWRLVPEMWPRHLQSLEGVPCLVAVMGRVLGLKMESNMIVVWNEERNEWDCLGLIGEKYVERGFKGKILGVENEKIWAVTEEPLMVFELETSLDIAIKSATPSETVIQTRENIGNLKWRRIDNELQLGGFERVVECTLIDV
;
A
#
# COMPACT_ATOMS: atom_id res chain seq x y z
N MET A 1 -4.90 -65.66 11.76
CA MET A 1 -5.98 -64.75 11.33
C MET A 1 -5.83 -63.46 12.12
N ALA A 2 -5.15 -62.48 11.54
CA ALA A 2 -5.10 -61.12 12.06
C ALA A 2 -5.92 -60.27 11.08
N THR A 3 -7.03 -59.73 11.58
CA THR A 3 -7.94 -58.85 10.86
C THR A 3 -7.29 -57.48 10.66
N GLU A 4 -7.14 -57.08 9.40
CA GLU A 4 -6.84 -55.70 8.98
C GLU A 4 -8.03 -54.80 9.37
N ILE A 5 -7.75 -53.78 10.18
CA ILE A 5 -8.70 -52.67 10.40
C ILE A 5 -8.38 -51.64 9.32
N ALA A 6 -9.18 -51.65 8.26
CA ALA A 6 -9.23 -50.56 7.30
C ALA A 6 -9.65 -49.28 8.04
N GLY A 7 -8.76 -48.28 8.06
CA GLY A 7 -9.09 -46.96 8.57
C GLY A 7 -10.15 -46.32 7.67
N GLU A 8 -11.38 -46.23 8.15
CA GLU A 8 -12.44 -45.43 7.52
C GLU A 8 -11.97 -43.97 7.45
N THR A 9 -11.70 -43.48 6.24
CA THR A 9 -11.54 -42.05 5.97
C THR A 9 -12.88 -41.37 6.25
N GLN A 10 -12.97 -40.71 7.40
CA GLN A 10 -14.10 -39.90 7.83
C GLN A 10 -14.50 -38.92 6.70
N PRO A 11 -15.79 -38.76 6.37
CA PRO A 11 -16.20 -37.86 5.30
C PRO A 11 -15.73 -36.43 5.59
N PRO A 12 -15.33 -35.67 4.56
CA PRO A 12 -14.83 -34.31 4.74
C PRO A 12 -15.86 -33.47 5.48
N GLN A 13 -15.45 -32.81 6.57
CA GLN A 13 -16.33 -31.94 7.33
C GLN A 13 -16.75 -30.75 6.45
N PRO A 14 -18.06 -30.43 6.38
CA PRO A 14 -18.55 -29.31 5.58
C PRO A 14 -18.00 -27.99 6.11
N LEU A 15 -17.76 -27.03 5.21
CA LEU A 15 -17.24 -25.70 5.57
C LEU A 15 -18.17 -24.94 6.52
N LEU A 16 -19.47 -24.97 6.24
CA LEU A 16 -20.52 -24.43 7.11
C LEU A 16 -21.57 -25.53 7.35
N PRO A 17 -21.84 -25.89 8.62
CA PRO A 17 -22.84 -26.92 8.93
C PRO A 17 -24.20 -26.58 8.29
N GLY A 18 -24.78 -27.56 7.57
CA GLY A 18 -26.08 -27.41 6.93
C GLY A 18 -26.06 -26.66 5.59
N LEU A 19 -24.90 -26.31 5.06
CA LEU A 19 -24.76 -25.63 3.77
C LEU A 19 -23.79 -26.40 2.84
N PRO A 20 -24.11 -26.54 1.54
CA PRO A 20 -23.14 -27.00 0.54
C PRO A 20 -21.89 -26.10 0.48
N ASP A 21 -20.73 -26.70 0.23
CA ASP A 21 -19.43 -26.01 0.28
C ASP A 21 -19.32 -24.86 -0.74
N ASP A 22 -19.95 -24.98 -1.91
CA ASP A 22 -19.97 -23.92 -2.93
C ASP A 22 -20.73 -22.66 -2.45
N LEU A 23 -21.88 -22.86 -1.78
CA LEU A 23 -22.63 -21.78 -1.15
C LEU A 23 -21.87 -21.22 0.07
N ALA A 24 -21.23 -22.09 0.84
CA ALA A 24 -20.41 -21.66 1.98
C ALA A 24 -19.25 -20.78 1.54
N LEU A 25 -18.54 -21.15 0.47
CA LEU A 25 -17.47 -20.35 -0.13
C LEU A 25 -17.98 -18.99 -0.60
N ARG A 26 -19.16 -18.92 -1.24
CA ARG A 26 -19.77 -17.64 -1.64
C ARG A 26 -20.13 -16.76 -0.45
N CYS A 27 -20.57 -17.33 0.66
CA CYS A 27 -20.79 -16.58 1.90
C CYS A 27 -19.47 -16.03 2.46
N LEU A 28 -18.46 -16.90 2.56
CA LEU A 28 -17.12 -16.54 3.04
C LEU A 28 -16.43 -15.50 2.14
N ALA A 29 -16.65 -15.54 0.82
CA ALA A 29 -16.14 -14.58 -0.15
C ALA A 29 -16.63 -13.14 0.05
N ARG A 30 -17.69 -12.93 0.83
CA ARG A 30 -18.22 -11.59 1.15
C ARG A 30 -17.67 -11.01 2.45
N LEU A 31 -16.83 -11.75 3.18
CA LEU A 31 -16.18 -11.24 4.37
C LEU A 31 -15.23 -10.08 4.02
N SER A 32 -15.10 -9.13 4.95
CA SER A 32 -14.08 -8.09 4.89
C SER A 32 -12.69 -8.69 5.16
N ASN A 33 -11.62 -7.99 4.79
CA ASN A 33 -10.25 -8.46 5.03
C ASN A 33 -9.96 -8.76 6.51
N ILE A 34 -10.51 -7.96 7.44
CA ILE A 34 -10.38 -8.20 8.89
C ILE A 34 -11.13 -9.47 9.31
N ALA A 35 -12.37 -9.62 8.85
CA ALA A 35 -13.16 -10.80 9.15
C ALA A 35 -12.52 -12.07 8.57
N CYS A 36 -11.92 -11.99 7.37
CA CYS A 36 -11.14 -13.08 6.78
C CYS A 36 -9.94 -13.46 7.66
N ALA A 37 -9.22 -12.50 8.22
CA ALA A 37 -8.08 -12.79 9.10
C ALA A 37 -8.51 -13.57 10.36
N ALA A 38 -9.59 -13.13 11.02
CA ALA A 38 -10.15 -13.84 12.17
C ALA A 38 -10.69 -15.22 11.77
N ALA A 39 -11.39 -15.31 10.65
CA ALA A 39 -11.99 -16.54 10.13
C ALA A 39 -10.92 -17.59 9.74
N ARG A 40 -9.77 -17.20 9.18
CA ARG A 40 -8.63 -18.10 8.90
C ARG A 40 -8.00 -18.71 10.15
N ALA A 41 -8.24 -18.13 11.33
CA ALA A 41 -7.70 -18.63 12.59
C ALA A 41 -8.56 -19.77 13.19
N THR A 42 -9.81 -19.94 12.75
CA THR A 42 -10.77 -20.85 13.39
C THR A 42 -10.51 -22.32 13.08
N SER A 43 -10.17 -22.66 11.83
CA SER A 43 -9.92 -24.04 11.41
C SER A 43 -8.97 -24.11 10.21
N ARG A 44 -8.36 -25.29 9.99
CA ARG A 44 -7.54 -25.54 8.79
C ARG A 44 -8.37 -25.46 7.51
N SER A 45 -9.62 -25.95 7.55
CA SER A 45 -10.53 -25.91 6.41
C SER A 45 -10.86 -24.47 6.01
N TRP A 46 -11.22 -23.63 6.99
CA TRP A 46 -11.48 -22.20 6.74
C TRP A 46 -10.22 -21.45 6.30
N ARG A 47 -9.06 -21.79 6.85
CA ARG A 47 -7.78 -21.21 6.41
C ARG A 47 -7.52 -21.46 4.93
N TYR A 48 -7.78 -22.68 4.46
CA TYR A 48 -7.62 -23.07 3.06
C TYR A 48 -8.68 -22.40 2.17
N ALA A 49 -9.95 -22.48 2.58
CA ALA A 49 -11.08 -21.88 1.86
C ALA A 49 -10.97 -20.36 1.70
N LEU A 50 -10.43 -19.68 2.71
CA LEU A 50 -10.17 -18.25 2.70
C LEU A 50 -8.77 -17.91 2.18
N SER A 51 -8.02 -18.84 1.60
CA SER A 51 -6.76 -18.47 0.94
C SER A 51 -7.04 -17.42 -0.14
N PRO A 52 -6.15 -16.42 -0.35
CA PRO A 52 -6.36 -15.40 -1.38
C PRO A 52 -6.71 -16.01 -2.75
N THR A 53 -5.99 -17.06 -3.18
CA THR A 53 -6.24 -17.76 -4.44
C THR A 53 -7.66 -18.33 -4.54
N THR A 54 -8.13 -19.07 -3.53
CA THR A 54 -9.50 -19.64 -3.54
C THR A 54 -10.55 -18.53 -3.45
N LEU A 55 -10.33 -17.56 -2.58
CA LEU A 55 -11.28 -16.48 -2.31
C LEU A 55 -11.46 -15.56 -3.53
N ASN A 56 -10.35 -15.15 -4.15
CA ASN A 56 -10.33 -14.27 -5.31
C ASN A 56 -11.02 -14.93 -6.51
N ALA A 57 -10.79 -16.23 -6.75
CA ALA A 57 -11.49 -16.97 -7.80
C ALA A 57 -13.03 -16.99 -7.60
N VAL A 58 -13.48 -17.17 -6.35
CA VAL A 58 -14.92 -17.13 -6.02
C VAL A 58 -15.49 -15.72 -6.19
N ARG A 59 -14.74 -14.68 -5.79
CA ARG A 59 -15.15 -13.29 -5.97
C ARG A 59 -15.29 -12.92 -7.45
N VAL A 60 -14.30 -13.28 -8.28
CA VAL A 60 -14.34 -13.06 -9.74
C VAL A 60 -15.55 -13.77 -10.38
N SER A 61 -15.74 -15.06 -10.09
CA SER A 61 -16.85 -15.84 -10.66
C SER A 61 -18.24 -15.37 -10.19
N SER A 62 -18.30 -14.62 -9.10
CA SER A 62 -19.53 -14.06 -8.54
C SER A 62 -19.68 -12.54 -8.80
N ASP A 63 -18.78 -11.93 -9.60
CA ASP A 63 -18.69 -10.47 -9.86
C ASP A 63 -18.79 -9.64 -8.56
N LEU A 64 -18.19 -10.15 -7.47
CA LEU A 64 -18.10 -9.46 -6.19
C LEU A 64 -17.00 -8.40 -6.27
N PRO A 65 -17.16 -7.22 -5.64
CA PRO A 65 -16.18 -6.15 -5.72
C PRO A 65 -14.80 -6.60 -5.23
N SER A 66 -13.73 -5.96 -5.72
CA SER A 66 -12.38 -6.09 -5.17
C SER A 66 -12.35 -5.73 -3.67
N THR A 67 -11.45 -6.32 -2.90
CA THR A 67 -11.20 -5.86 -1.52
C THR A 67 -10.26 -4.66 -1.47
N GLN A 68 -9.59 -4.38 -2.59
CA GLN A 68 -8.68 -3.27 -2.75
C GLN A 68 -8.92 -2.54 -4.06
N LEU A 69 -8.73 -1.22 -4.08
CA LEU A 69 -8.70 -0.42 -5.29
C LEU A 69 -7.36 0.30 -5.37
N LEU A 70 -6.77 0.35 -6.55
CA LEU A 70 -5.58 1.18 -6.77
C LEU A 70 -6.04 2.55 -7.25
N PHE A 71 -5.81 3.59 -6.44
CA PHE A 71 -5.83 4.96 -6.92
C PHE A 71 -4.56 5.24 -7.71
N ILE A 72 -4.69 5.82 -8.89
CA ILE A 72 -3.56 6.26 -9.70
C ILE A 72 -3.84 7.63 -10.32
N SER A 73 -2.90 8.55 -10.14
CA SER A 73 -2.89 9.86 -10.79
C SER A 73 -1.87 9.87 -11.92
N LEU A 74 -2.33 10.22 -13.11
CA LEU A 74 -1.54 10.17 -14.34
C LEU A 74 -1.44 11.55 -14.99
N SER A 75 -0.29 11.84 -15.60
CA SER A 75 -0.09 13.03 -16.44
C SER A 75 0.13 12.66 -17.91
N SER A 76 -0.32 13.56 -18.79
CA SER A 76 -0.08 13.48 -20.23
C SER A 76 1.30 14.06 -20.60
N THR A 77 1.70 13.90 -21.86
CA THR A 77 2.85 14.58 -22.49
C THR A 77 2.70 16.09 -22.53
N ASP A 78 1.46 16.55 -22.68
CA ASP A 78 1.13 17.98 -22.77
C ASP A 78 1.30 18.62 -21.39
N PRO A 79 2.27 19.54 -21.20
CA PRO A 79 2.52 20.22 -19.93
C PRO A 79 1.32 21.05 -19.44
N HIS A 80 0.39 21.40 -20.33
CA HIS A 80 -0.83 22.14 -20.01
C HIS A 80 -2.01 21.23 -19.68
N SER A 81 -1.87 19.91 -19.85
CA SER A 81 -2.92 18.95 -19.54
C SER A 81 -3.01 18.71 -18.03
N GLN A 82 -4.21 18.82 -17.49
CA GLN A 82 -4.45 18.48 -16.09
C GLN A 82 -4.22 16.98 -15.84
N PHE A 83 -3.76 16.65 -14.64
CA PHE A 83 -3.68 15.27 -14.18
C PHE A 83 -5.06 14.61 -14.22
N LYS A 84 -5.10 13.33 -14.54
CA LYS A 84 -6.33 12.52 -14.47
C LYS A 84 -6.19 11.47 -13.39
N TRP A 85 -7.30 11.24 -12.69
CA TRP A 85 -7.38 10.29 -11.60
C TRP A 85 -8.16 9.06 -12.03
N PHE A 86 -7.66 7.89 -11.64
CA PHE A 86 -8.30 6.63 -11.91
C PHE A 86 -8.36 5.76 -10.66
N PHE A 87 -9.43 4.98 -10.54
CA PHE A 87 -9.42 3.77 -9.74
C PHE A 87 -9.23 2.58 -10.64
N VAL A 88 -8.31 1.70 -10.29
CA VAL A 88 -8.15 0.39 -10.91
C VAL A 88 -8.65 -0.65 -9.92
N ASP A 89 -9.62 -1.44 -10.37
CA ASP A 89 -10.03 -2.68 -9.73
C ASP A 89 -9.04 -3.77 -10.17
N PRO A 90 -8.15 -4.20 -9.27
CA PRO A 90 -7.12 -5.16 -9.60
C PRO A 90 -7.64 -6.59 -9.77
N LEU A 91 -8.77 -6.93 -9.16
CA LEU A 91 -9.35 -8.26 -9.25
C LEU A 91 -9.95 -8.51 -10.65
N HIS A 92 -10.55 -7.47 -11.23
CA HIS A 92 -11.21 -7.53 -12.54
C HIS A 92 -10.44 -6.86 -13.67
N TYR A 93 -9.29 -6.25 -13.39
CA TYR A 93 -8.51 -5.44 -14.35
C TYR A 93 -9.35 -4.33 -14.99
N ARG A 94 -10.25 -3.71 -14.21
CA ARG A 94 -11.15 -2.65 -14.69
C ARG A 94 -10.65 -1.30 -14.21
N CYS A 95 -10.62 -0.32 -15.10
CA CYS A 95 -10.23 1.05 -14.79
C CYS A 95 -11.46 1.98 -14.82
N PHE A 96 -11.52 2.92 -13.88
CA PHE A 96 -12.59 3.89 -13.73
C PHE A 96 -11.98 5.28 -13.64
N LEU A 97 -12.34 6.15 -14.59
CA LEU A 97 -11.99 7.57 -14.51
C LEU A 97 -12.75 8.20 -13.33
N VAL A 98 -12.00 8.89 -12.48
CA VAL A 98 -12.54 9.66 -11.36
C VAL A 98 -12.68 11.10 -11.81
N SER A 99 -13.91 11.62 -11.75
CA SER A 99 -14.15 13.04 -11.98
C SER A 99 -13.46 13.84 -10.89
N MET A 100 -12.55 14.74 -11.28
CA MET A 100 -11.99 15.70 -10.33
C MET A 100 -13.12 16.56 -9.75
N PRO A 101 -13.03 16.94 -8.46
CA PRO A 101 -14.00 17.84 -7.86
C PRO A 101 -14.15 19.13 -8.68
N PRO A 102 -15.38 19.65 -8.91
CA PRO A 102 -15.61 20.82 -9.76
C PRO A 102 -15.18 22.16 -9.13
N SER A 103 -14.38 22.16 -8.07
CA SER A 103 -14.01 23.39 -7.37
C SER A 103 -12.83 24.10 -8.02
N SER A 104 -13.00 25.40 -8.30
CA SER A 104 -11.94 26.32 -8.73
C SER A 104 -10.75 26.40 -7.76
N SER A 105 -10.93 25.98 -6.50
CA SER A 105 -9.88 25.91 -5.47
C SER A 105 -8.93 24.71 -5.60
N LEU A 106 -9.26 23.69 -6.40
CA LEU A 106 -8.44 22.49 -6.59
C LEU A 106 -7.69 22.45 -7.92
N SER A 107 -8.00 23.36 -8.85
CA SER A 107 -7.49 23.37 -10.23
C SER A 107 -5.99 23.63 -10.37
N GLY A 108 -5.31 24.01 -9.28
CA GLY A 108 -3.86 24.21 -9.22
C GLY A 108 -3.11 23.29 -8.25
N LEU A 109 -3.80 22.37 -7.55
CA LEU A 109 -3.15 21.53 -6.55
C LEU A 109 -2.53 20.28 -7.17
N ILE A 110 -1.29 19.97 -6.77
CA ILE A 110 -0.57 18.79 -7.24
C ILE A 110 -0.78 17.66 -6.22
N PRO A 111 -1.26 16.47 -6.62
CA PRO A 111 -1.30 15.32 -5.74
C PRO A 111 0.12 14.96 -5.30
N GLY A 112 0.38 15.05 -4.00
CA GLY A 112 1.71 14.86 -3.43
C GLY A 112 1.93 13.45 -2.89
N ARG A 113 1.06 13.02 -1.97
CA ARG A 113 1.09 11.67 -1.36
C ARG A 113 -0.33 11.19 -1.11
N ALA A 114 -0.60 9.93 -1.36
CA ALA A 114 -1.87 9.30 -0.99
C ALA A 114 -1.63 8.27 0.12
N VAL A 115 -2.65 8.10 0.95
CA VAL A 115 -2.64 7.17 2.07
C VAL A 115 -4.04 6.62 2.25
N SER A 116 -4.15 5.32 2.48
CA SER A 116 -5.43 4.64 2.69
C SER A 116 -5.57 4.14 4.12
N ASN A 117 -6.79 4.20 4.65
CA ASN A 117 -7.17 3.75 5.98
C ASN A 117 -8.63 3.25 5.94
N TYR A 118 -8.83 1.94 5.95
CA TYR A 118 -10.12 1.29 6.19
C TYR A 118 -11.33 1.89 5.43
N GLY A 119 -11.37 1.71 4.10
CA GLY A 119 -12.44 2.20 3.23
C GLY A 119 -12.37 3.69 2.92
N GLN A 120 -11.37 4.38 3.47
CA GLN A 120 -11.05 5.76 3.17
C GLN A 120 -9.67 5.86 2.54
N PHE A 121 -9.48 6.88 1.71
CA PHE A 121 -8.13 7.33 1.40
C PHE A 121 -8.07 8.85 1.43
N PHE A 122 -6.92 9.33 1.83
CA PHE A 122 -6.57 10.71 1.99
C PHE A 122 -5.51 11.01 0.94
N LEU A 123 -5.79 11.96 0.07
CA LEU A 123 -4.84 12.50 -0.87
C LEU A 123 -4.35 13.84 -0.34
N HIS A 124 -3.06 13.91 -0.02
CA HIS A 124 -2.41 15.15 0.31
C HIS A 124 -2.19 15.95 -0.97
N LEU A 125 -2.78 17.14 -1.01
CA LEU A 125 -2.72 18.06 -2.12
C LEU A 125 -1.73 19.18 -1.79
N LEU A 126 -0.71 19.33 -2.64
CA LEU A 126 0.30 20.38 -2.52
C LEU A 126 -0.21 21.67 -3.15
N GLY A 127 -0.18 22.75 -2.37
CA GLY A 127 -0.55 24.10 -2.76
C GLY A 127 -1.36 24.81 -1.68
N GLU A 128 -1.53 26.12 -1.84
CA GLU A 128 -2.33 26.94 -0.93
C GLU A 128 -3.79 26.94 -1.38
N VAL A 129 -4.71 26.77 -0.44
CA VAL A 129 -6.14 26.95 -0.67
C VAL A 129 -6.59 28.15 0.14
N ASN A 130 -7.10 29.18 -0.55
CA ASN A 130 -7.53 30.45 0.06
C ASN A 130 -6.43 31.14 0.90
N ASP A 131 -5.17 31.12 0.44
CA ASP A 131 -4.01 31.76 1.09
C ASP A 131 -3.68 31.25 2.52
N VAL A 132 -4.18 30.07 2.90
CA VAL A 132 -3.86 29.43 4.19
C VAL A 132 -2.96 28.22 3.97
N SER A 133 -1.80 28.19 4.65
CA SER A 133 -0.96 27.00 4.76
C SER A 133 -1.68 25.96 5.61
N CYS A 134 -2.35 25.04 4.95
CA CYS A 134 -3.03 23.93 5.60
C CYS A 134 -2.75 22.63 4.85
N ILE A 135 -2.83 21.52 5.57
CA ILE A 135 -2.77 20.21 4.94
C ILE A 135 -4.13 20.00 4.31
N ASN A 136 -4.17 20.08 2.98
CA ASN A 136 -5.37 19.77 2.23
C ASN A 136 -5.41 18.26 2.03
N LEU A 137 -6.25 17.59 2.82
CA LEU A 137 -6.52 16.18 2.63
C LEU A 137 -7.85 16.02 1.92
N LEU A 138 -7.82 15.47 0.71
CA LEU A 138 -9.04 15.03 0.04
C LEU A 138 -9.37 13.63 0.54
N ARG A 139 -10.41 13.51 1.35
CA ARG A 139 -10.90 12.24 1.87
C ARG A 139 -11.95 11.70 0.92
N PHE A 140 -11.78 10.47 0.48
CA PHE A 140 -12.83 9.73 -0.20
C PHE A 140 -13.34 8.64 0.73
N SER A 141 -14.66 8.46 0.75
CA SER A 141 -15.33 7.39 1.49
C SER A 141 -16.35 6.73 0.60
N ARG A 142 -16.48 5.40 0.71
CA ARG A 142 -17.62 4.70 0.11
C ARG A 142 -18.88 5.02 0.92
N LYS A 143 -19.99 5.41 0.28
CA LYS A 143 -21.24 5.58 1.03
C LYS A 143 -21.67 4.22 1.59
N PRO A 144 -22.07 4.16 2.87
CA PRO A 144 -22.78 3.00 3.40
C PRO A 144 -24.08 2.80 2.61
N ASN A 145 -24.49 1.56 2.35
CA ASN A 145 -25.78 1.20 1.73
C ASN A 145 -27.01 1.54 2.62
N SER A 146 -26.91 2.49 3.54
CA SER A 146 -27.96 2.84 4.50
C SER A 146 -28.00 4.35 4.71
N ASN A 147 -29.23 4.89 4.85
CA ASN A 147 -29.58 6.28 5.18
C ASN A 147 -29.04 6.75 6.55
N VAL A 148 -27.74 6.61 6.81
CA VAL A 148 -27.08 7.13 8.00
C VAL A 148 -26.27 8.33 7.55
N SER A 149 -26.88 9.51 7.65
CA SER A 149 -26.17 10.78 7.62
C SER A 149 -25.30 10.86 8.87
N SER A 150 -24.03 10.48 8.79
CA SER A 150 -23.05 10.84 9.80
C SER A 150 -22.70 12.31 9.60
N SER A 151 -23.39 13.20 10.31
CA SER A 151 -22.91 14.56 10.49
C SER A 151 -21.67 14.50 11.37
N ILE A 152 -20.50 14.59 10.76
CA ILE A 152 -19.25 14.75 11.49
C ILE A 152 -19.16 16.23 11.86
N GLY A 153 -19.30 16.51 13.16
CA GLY A 153 -19.23 17.85 13.70
C GLY A 153 -17.78 18.27 13.94
N GLY A 154 -17.44 19.49 13.55
CA GLY A 154 -16.23 20.19 14.01
C GLY A 154 -15.34 20.70 12.88
N GLY A 155 -15.39 22.01 12.63
CA GLY A 155 -14.59 22.72 11.62
C GLY A 155 -15.26 22.71 10.24
N ALA A 156 -15.12 23.77 9.45
CA ALA A 156 -15.86 23.96 8.20
C ALA A 156 -15.49 22.90 7.13
N VAL A 157 -16.12 21.72 7.20
CA VAL A 157 -16.03 20.67 6.18
C VAL A 157 -16.97 21.04 5.04
N THR A 158 -16.42 21.44 3.89
CA THR A 158 -17.24 21.56 2.68
C THR A 158 -17.41 20.16 2.09
N ILE A 159 -18.49 19.48 2.45
CA ILE A 159 -18.86 18.17 1.90
C ILE A 159 -19.42 18.39 0.48
N GLN A 160 -18.78 17.81 -0.53
CA GLN A 160 -19.30 17.80 -1.90
C GLN A 160 -19.47 16.36 -2.39
N SER A 161 -20.71 15.96 -2.67
CA SER A 161 -21.03 14.61 -3.13
C SER A 161 -20.75 14.44 -4.63
N GLY A 162 -19.96 13.43 -5.00
CA GLY A 162 -19.84 12.92 -6.37
C GLY A 162 -20.59 11.60 -6.56
N HIS A 163 -20.75 11.15 -7.80
CA HIS A 163 -21.32 9.84 -8.15
C HIS A 163 -20.28 9.04 -8.96
N LEU A 164 -20.05 7.77 -8.62
CA LEU A 164 -19.10 6.91 -9.33
C LEU A 164 -19.74 5.56 -9.75
N LYS A 165 -20.30 5.54 -10.97
CA LYS A 165 -20.69 4.34 -11.75
C LYS A 165 -21.33 3.18 -10.96
N GLY A 166 -22.44 3.46 -10.26
CA GLY A 166 -23.27 2.44 -9.62
C GLY A 166 -22.87 2.02 -8.20
N GLN A 167 -21.75 2.53 -7.68
CA GLN A 167 -21.45 2.54 -6.24
C GLN A 167 -21.27 4.00 -5.81
N GLU A 168 -22.03 4.46 -4.83
CA GLU A 168 -21.89 5.86 -4.42
C GLU A 168 -20.59 6.05 -3.61
N TRP A 169 -19.69 6.88 -4.13
CA TRP A 169 -18.51 7.36 -3.40
C TRP A 169 -18.69 8.84 -3.12
N THR A 170 -18.42 9.26 -1.90
CA THR A 170 -18.42 10.66 -1.50
C THR A 170 -16.99 11.09 -1.22
N TYR A 171 -16.67 12.33 -1.55
CA TYR A 171 -15.43 12.94 -1.10
C TYR A 171 -15.73 14.20 -0.30
N ASP A 172 -14.80 14.54 0.56
CA ASP A 172 -14.85 15.76 1.33
C ASP A 172 -13.42 16.29 1.50
N ILE A 173 -13.30 17.62 1.43
CA ILE A 173 -12.02 18.28 1.67
C ILE A 173 -11.92 18.46 3.18
N VAL A 174 -11.00 17.73 3.78
CA VAL A 174 -10.62 17.91 5.18
C VAL A 174 -9.46 18.90 5.18
N GLN A 175 -9.80 20.17 5.42
CA GLN A 175 -8.79 21.17 5.71
C GLN A 175 -8.38 21.00 7.16
N VAL A 176 -7.17 20.54 7.38
CA VAL A 176 -6.66 20.41 8.74
C VAL A 176 -5.86 21.67 9.06
N PRO A 177 -6.33 22.54 9.96
CA PRO A 177 -5.60 23.75 10.32
C PRO A 177 -4.24 23.36 10.91
N GLU A 178 -3.21 23.99 10.39
CA GLU A 178 -1.87 23.91 10.96
C GLU A 178 -1.97 24.37 12.42
N ARG A 179 -1.63 23.51 13.40
CA ARG A 179 -1.49 24.00 14.79
C ARG A 179 -0.49 25.15 14.73
N GLU A 180 -0.75 26.25 15.43
CA GLU A 180 0.06 27.48 15.50
C GLU A 180 1.58 27.27 15.80
N GLN A 181 2.06 26.03 15.97
CA GLN A 181 3.45 25.69 16.27
C GLN A 181 4.04 24.49 15.51
N THR A 182 3.32 23.84 14.58
CA THR A 182 3.86 22.68 13.85
C THR A 182 3.67 22.84 12.36
N THR A 183 4.63 23.50 11.70
CA THR A 183 4.79 23.32 10.27
C THR A 183 5.06 21.84 10.00
N LEU A 184 4.18 21.18 9.24
CA LEU A 184 4.42 19.78 8.93
C LEU A 184 5.71 19.67 8.12
N PRO A 185 6.64 18.82 8.55
CA PRO A 185 7.94 18.82 7.92
C PRO A 185 7.86 18.20 6.52
N LEU A 186 8.54 18.82 5.55
CA LEU A 186 8.67 18.28 4.19
C LEU A 186 9.21 16.84 4.24
N TRP A 187 8.77 16.01 3.29
CA TRP A 187 9.16 14.59 3.18
C TRP A 187 8.79 13.68 4.37
N SER A 188 7.76 14.07 5.14
CA SER A 188 7.16 13.20 6.17
C SER A 188 6.56 11.93 5.56
N THR A 189 6.63 10.84 6.31
CA THR A 189 5.99 9.56 5.97
C THR A 189 4.54 9.57 6.43
N TYR A 190 3.61 9.24 5.53
CA TYR A 190 2.17 9.19 5.80
C TYR A 190 1.71 7.73 5.72
N LEU A 191 1.01 7.25 6.73
CA LEU A 191 0.56 5.86 6.83
C LEU A 191 -0.82 5.73 7.43
N GLY A 192 -1.68 4.94 6.82
CA GLY A 192 -2.96 4.59 7.43
C GLY A 192 -2.84 3.25 8.13
N LEU A 193 -3.42 3.17 9.33
CA LEU A 193 -3.57 1.91 10.04
C LEU A 193 -4.87 1.95 10.84
N GLY A 194 -5.79 1.02 10.51
CA GLY A 194 -7.14 1.04 11.05
C GLY A 194 -7.84 2.33 10.61
N ARG A 195 -8.35 3.10 11.59
CA ARG A 195 -9.02 4.39 11.33
C ARG A 195 -8.09 5.60 11.41
N LEU A 196 -6.85 5.41 11.85
CA LEU A 196 -5.93 6.51 12.11
C LEU A 196 -4.98 6.72 10.94
N LEU A 197 -4.74 7.99 10.61
CA LEU A 197 -3.61 8.43 9.80
C LEU A 197 -2.43 8.71 10.73
N TYR A 198 -1.27 8.19 10.41
CA TYR A 198 -0.01 8.43 11.09
C TYR A 198 0.89 9.26 10.20
N ILE A 199 1.51 10.27 10.82
CA ILE A 199 2.59 11.03 10.24
C ILE A 199 3.81 10.78 11.10
N ALA A 200 4.92 10.44 10.46
CA ALA A 200 6.19 10.25 11.12
C ALA A 200 7.29 10.93 10.32
N CYS A 201 8.35 11.31 11.04
CA CYS A 201 9.56 11.89 10.47
C CYS A 201 9.30 13.17 9.67
N GLY A 202 10.20 13.53 8.76
CA GLY A 202 10.16 14.72 7.90
C GLY A 202 11.51 15.41 7.94
N SER A 203 11.61 16.67 7.52
CA SER A 203 12.78 17.59 7.55
C SER A 203 14.00 17.09 8.31
N SER A 204 15.19 17.29 7.75
CA SER A 204 16.47 16.63 8.07
C SER A 204 16.86 16.31 9.53
N ALA A 205 16.25 16.95 10.54
CA ALA A 205 16.46 16.73 11.98
C ALA A 205 15.19 16.30 12.76
N SER A 206 14.07 16.04 12.09
CA SER A 206 12.78 15.74 12.71
C SER A 206 12.70 14.29 13.15
N THR A 207 12.32 14.10 14.41
CA THR A 207 11.87 12.82 14.99
C THR A 207 10.38 12.84 15.30
N MET A 208 9.65 13.83 14.79
CA MET A 208 8.23 14.01 15.10
C MET A 208 7.42 12.78 14.69
N SER A 209 6.44 12.41 15.51
CA SER A 209 5.34 11.56 15.04
C SER A 209 4.00 12.01 15.62
N MET A 210 2.94 11.80 14.83
CA MET A 210 1.58 12.25 15.12
C MET A 210 0.59 11.24 14.55
N SER A 211 -0.62 11.20 15.12
CA SER A 211 -1.77 10.51 14.56
C SER A 211 -2.95 11.47 14.37
N PHE A 212 -3.78 11.23 13.38
CA PHE A 212 -5.02 11.94 13.10
C PHE A 212 -6.17 10.93 13.03
N ASP A 213 -7.26 11.21 13.75
CA ASP A 213 -8.44 10.36 13.81
C ASP A 213 -9.56 10.78 12.84
N GLY A 214 -9.34 11.84 12.07
CA GLY A 214 -10.36 12.45 11.21
C GLY A 214 -10.87 13.80 11.73
N GLU A 215 -10.60 14.13 12.99
CA GLU A 215 -11.03 15.38 13.63
C GLU A 215 -9.86 16.13 14.28
N GLN A 216 -8.96 15.40 14.96
CA GLN A 216 -7.92 15.98 15.80
C GLN A 216 -6.57 15.27 15.64
N TRP A 217 -5.51 16.08 15.69
CA TRP A 217 -4.15 15.59 15.79
C TRP A 217 -3.81 15.23 17.23
N LYS A 218 -3.20 14.05 17.40
CA LYS A 218 -2.57 13.61 18.63
C LYS A 218 -1.07 13.48 18.40
N GLN A 219 -0.28 14.11 19.24
CA GLN A 219 1.17 13.91 19.25
C GLN A 219 1.49 12.51 19.77
N LEU A 220 2.41 11.83 19.09
CA LEU A 220 2.95 10.55 19.49
C LEU A 220 4.40 10.75 20.00
N PRO A 221 4.95 9.77 20.73
CA PRO A 221 6.37 9.81 21.10
C PRO A 221 7.26 10.00 19.88
N ASN A 222 8.36 10.73 20.04
CA ASN A 222 9.30 10.92 18.95
C ASN A 222 9.99 9.61 18.56
N LEU A 223 10.40 9.52 17.28
CA LEU A 223 11.31 8.48 16.81
C LEU A 223 12.66 8.55 17.55
N ASN A 224 13.35 7.42 17.60
CA ASN A 224 14.66 7.29 18.24
C ASN A 224 15.75 8.03 17.48
N GLU A 225 15.63 8.11 16.14
CA GLU A 225 16.57 8.86 15.32
C GLU A 225 15.88 9.71 14.24
N PRO A 226 16.44 10.89 13.92
CA PRO A 226 15.86 11.76 12.91
C PRO A 226 15.97 11.11 11.54
N ARG A 227 14.90 11.23 10.75
CA ARG A 227 14.89 10.75 9.36
C ARG A 227 13.92 11.53 8.50
N PHE A 228 14.22 11.67 7.21
CA PHE A 228 13.34 12.19 6.16
C PHE A 228 13.40 11.29 4.94
N MET A 229 12.42 11.38 4.03
CA MET A 229 12.36 10.48 2.86
C MET A 229 12.39 9.00 3.25
N ALA A 230 11.78 8.64 4.37
CA ALA A 230 11.68 7.27 4.86
C ALA A 230 10.46 6.55 4.26
N ALA A 231 10.57 5.24 4.11
CA ALA A 231 9.45 4.40 3.74
C ALA A 231 8.49 4.24 4.92
N GLY A 232 7.20 4.23 4.64
CA GLY A 232 6.21 3.87 5.62
C GLY A 232 5.57 2.52 5.28
N LEU A 233 5.27 1.71 6.29
CA LEU A 233 4.60 0.44 6.09
C LEU A 233 3.64 0.11 7.23
N ALA A 234 2.40 -0.27 6.90
CA ALA A 234 1.52 -0.96 7.83
C ALA A 234 1.78 -2.47 7.73
N PHE A 235 2.33 -3.07 8.77
CA PHE A 235 2.70 -4.48 8.77
C PHE A 235 2.38 -5.13 10.11
N LYS A 236 1.67 -6.28 10.07
CA LYS A 236 1.19 -7.02 11.25
C LYS A 236 0.46 -6.14 12.28
N GLY A 237 -0.34 -5.18 11.81
CA GLY A 237 -1.09 -4.27 12.69
C GLY A 237 -0.22 -3.21 13.37
N GLN A 238 1.00 -2.98 12.89
CA GLN A 238 1.95 -2.01 13.42
C GLN A 238 2.33 -0.98 12.35
N VAL A 239 2.75 0.20 12.80
CA VAL A 239 3.25 1.28 11.94
C VAL A 239 4.76 1.19 11.91
N TRP A 240 5.31 1.03 10.71
CA TRP A 240 6.74 0.94 10.47
C TRP A 240 7.23 2.13 9.67
N VAL A 241 8.40 2.61 10.04
CA VAL A 241 9.13 3.67 9.34
C VAL A 241 10.53 3.15 9.06
N VAL A 242 10.91 3.03 7.80
CA VAL A 242 12.10 2.29 7.41
C VAL A 242 13.01 3.12 6.52
N GLY A 243 14.29 3.12 6.87
CA GLY A 243 15.35 3.81 6.17
C GLY A 243 15.16 5.33 6.11
N GLY A 244 15.47 5.90 4.96
CA GLY A 244 15.44 7.34 4.70
C GLY A 244 16.81 7.98 4.83
N ARG A 245 16.83 9.26 5.16
CA ARG A 245 18.04 10.09 5.23
C ARG A 245 18.02 10.93 6.49
N ARG A 246 19.18 11.37 6.93
CA ARG A 246 19.32 12.34 8.03
C ARG A 246 20.46 13.29 7.72
N VAL A 247 20.45 14.47 8.33
CA VAL A 247 21.61 15.35 8.29
C VAL A 247 22.34 15.28 9.62
N ARG A 248 23.63 14.92 9.57
CA ARG A 248 24.53 14.90 10.73
C ARG A 248 25.79 15.67 10.38
N ASN A 249 26.16 16.66 11.20
CA ASN A 249 27.34 17.52 10.96
C ASN A 249 27.38 18.11 9.54
N SER A 250 26.23 18.62 9.07
CA SER A 250 26.05 19.16 7.72
C SER A 250 26.30 18.17 6.57
N ARG A 251 26.31 16.86 6.85
CA ARG A 251 26.41 15.79 5.85
C ARG A 251 25.11 15.01 5.79
N LEU A 252 24.69 14.72 4.57
CA LEU A 252 23.58 13.83 4.30
C LEU A 252 24.03 12.38 4.52
N GLU A 253 23.42 11.70 5.48
CA GLU A 253 23.64 10.29 5.77
C GLU A 253 22.38 9.51 5.42
N MET A 254 22.55 8.29 4.94
CA MET A 254 21.44 7.35 4.78
C MET A 254 21.18 6.64 6.11
N VAL A 255 19.92 6.40 6.41
CA VAL A 255 19.49 5.71 7.62
C VAL A 255 19.30 4.24 7.29
N GLU A 256 19.99 3.36 8.00
CA GLU A 256 19.98 1.92 7.73
C GLU A 256 18.96 1.16 8.59
N SER A 257 18.38 1.81 9.60
CA SER A 257 17.44 1.18 10.54
C SER A 257 15.98 1.32 10.08
N GLY A 258 15.12 0.50 10.66
CA GLY A 258 13.68 0.74 10.74
C GLY A 258 13.23 1.01 12.17
N GLU A 259 12.07 1.60 12.32
CA GLU A 259 11.42 1.82 13.60
C GLU A 259 9.96 1.36 13.52
N VAL A 260 9.52 0.65 14.55
CA VAL A 260 8.15 0.17 14.67
C VAL A 260 7.47 0.83 15.87
N PHE A 261 6.31 1.43 15.64
CA PHE A 261 5.48 1.93 16.71
C PHE A 261 4.72 0.77 17.34
N VAL A 262 4.89 0.61 18.65
CA VAL A 262 4.17 -0.37 19.47
C VAL A 262 3.02 0.35 20.16
N PRO A 263 1.76 0.16 19.71
CA PRO A 263 0.62 0.90 20.24
C PRO A 263 0.37 0.65 21.72
N GLU A 264 0.60 -0.57 22.21
CA GLU A 264 0.35 -0.98 23.58
C GLU A 264 1.22 -0.22 24.58
N SER A 265 2.50 -0.03 24.25
CA SER A 265 3.46 0.70 25.10
C SER A 265 3.60 2.17 24.74
N GLN A 266 3.00 2.63 23.64
CA GLN A 266 3.21 3.97 23.08
C GLN A 266 4.71 4.29 22.94
N THR A 267 5.46 3.43 22.25
CA THR A 267 6.91 3.62 22.04
C THR A 267 7.32 3.22 20.63
N TRP A 268 8.33 3.90 20.09
CA TRP A 268 9.05 3.46 18.90
C TRP A 268 10.17 2.51 19.29
N ARG A 269 10.19 1.31 18.69
CA ARG A 269 11.28 0.35 18.84
C ARG A 269 12.16 0.36 17.59
N LEU A 270 13.46 0.58 17.81
CA LEU A 270 14.47 0.55 16.76
C LEU A 270 14.78 -0.88 16.31
N VAL A 271 14.88 -1.07 15.01
CA VAL A 271 15.36 -2.28 14.33
C VAL A 271 16.59 -1.89 13.51
N PRO A 272 17.80 -2.05 14.06
CA PRO A 272 19.05 -1.72 13.37
C PRO A 272 19.16 -2.48 12.04
N GLU A 273 19.80 -1.87 11.04
CA GLU A 273 20.13 -2.51 9.75
C GLU A 273 18.94 -3.13 8.98
N MET A 274 17.69 -2.77 9.34
CA MET A 274 16.50 -3.24 8.63
C MET A 274 16.49 -2.82 7.15
N TRP A 275 17.20 -1.77 6.74
CA TRP A 275 17.36 -1.38 5.33
C TRP A 275 18.84 -1.06 5.04
N PRO A 276 19.66 -2.10 4.82
CA PRO A 276 21.11 -1.99 4.80
C PRO A 276 21.62 -1.20 3.59
N ARG A 277 22.86 -0.70 3.70
CA ARG A 277 23.51 0.17 2.72
C ARG A 277 23.45 -0.32 1.28
N HIS A 278 23.63 -1.61 1.03
CA HIS A 278 23.65 -2.16 -0.34
C HIS A 278 22.29 -2.11 -1.04
N LEU A 279 21.18 -1.94 -0.30
CA LEU A 279 19.83 -1.79 -0.85
C LEU A 279 19.39 -0.34 -1.01
N GLN A 280 20.15 0.61 -0.49
CA GLN A 280 19.79 2.02 -0.53
C GLN A 280 20.02 2.62 -1.92
N SER A 281 19.25 3.67 -2.23
CA SER A 281 19.36 4.44 -3.47
C SER A 281 19.52 5.92 -3.16
N LEU A 282 20.32 6.60 -3.98
CA LEU A 282 20.60 8.03 -3.85
C LEU A 282 19.48 8.92 -4.39
N GLU A 283 18.53 8.38 -5.15
CA GLU A 283 17.48 9.17 -5.81
C GLU A 283 16.09 9.02 -5.18
N GLY A 284 15.83 7.94 -4.42
CA GLY A 284 14.48 7.58 -3.98
C GLY A 284 14.26 7.43 -2.48
N VAL A 285 12.99 7.44 -2.08
CA VAL A 285 12.50 6.85 -0.82
C VAL A 285 12.57 5.33 -0.98
N PRO A 286 12.92 4.54 0.06
CA PRO A 286 12.83 3.09 -0.04
C PRO A 286 11.39 2.67 -0.42
N CYS A 287 11.24 1.79 -1.41
CA CYS A 287 9.93 1.32 -1.82
C CYS A 287 9.69 -0.05 -1.18
N LEU A 288 8.84 -0.06 -0.14
CA LEU A 288 8.51 -1.25 0.63
C LEU A 288 7.01 -1.54 0.57
N VAL A 289 6.64 -2.82 0.55
CA VAL A 289 5.25 -3.26 0.53
C VAL A 289 5.03 -4.49 1.40
N ALA A 290 3.89 -4.54 2.09
CA ALA A 290 3.44 -5.71 2.82
C ALA A 290 2.48 -6.52 1.95
N VAL A 291 2.78 -7.80 1.75
CA VAL A 291 1.94 -8.72 0.98
C VAL A 291 2.08 -10.13 1.57
N MET A 292 0.97 -10.85 1.72
CA MET A 292 0.96 -12.22 2.27
C MET A 292 1.67 -12.37 3.63
N GLY A 293 1.64 -11.34 4.47
CA GLY A 293 2.33 -11.36 5.76
C GLY A 293 3.87 -11.38 5.63
N ARG A 294 4.40 -10.85 4.54
CA ARG A 294 5.81 -10.60 4.29
C ARG A 294 6.02 -9.13 3.93
N VAL A 295 7.26 -8.67 4.07
CA VAL A 295 7.68 -7.36 3.61
C VAL A 295 8.61 -7.55 2.42
N LEU A 296 8.27 -6.93 1.30
CA LEU A 296 9.10 -6.87 0.12
C LEU A 296 9.63 -5.46 -0.08
N GLY A 297 10.78 -5.37 -0.72
CA GLY A 297 11.41 -4.12 -1.08
C GLY A 297 11.83 -4.12 -2.55
N LEU A 298 11.82 -2.94 -3.15
CA LEU A 298 12.41 -2.69 -4.45
C LEU A 298 13.71 -1.91 -4.24
N LYS A 299 14.83 -2.54 -4.58
CA LYS A 299 16.09 -1.81 -4.76
C LYS A 299 16.01 -1.09 -6.11
N MET A 300 15.80 0.22 -6.02
CA MET A 300 15.82 1.13 -7.16
C MET A 300 17.14 1.01 -7.94
N GLU A 301 17.13 1.45 -9.20
CA GLU A 301 18.25 1.41 -10.16
C GLU A 301 18.61 0.00 -10.69
N SER A 302 18.57 -1.03 -9.86
CA SER A 302 18.83 -2.42 -10.27
C SER A 302 17.56 -3.26 -10.46
N ASN A 303 16.38 -2.70 -10.20
CA ASN A 303 15.07 -3.35 -10.35
C ASN A 303 14.93 -4.63 -9.52
N MET A 304 15.72 -4.75 -8.47
CA MET A 304 15.83 -5.98 -7.70
C MET A 304 14.75 -6.00 -6.64
N ILE A 305 13.93 -7.03 -6.68
CA ILE A 305 12.95 -7.34 -5.65
C ILE A 305 13.65 -8.16 -4.57
N VAL A 306 13.49 -7.70 -3.34
CA VAL A 306 13.97 -8.37 -2.14
C VAL A 306 12.83 -8.69 -1.20
N VAL A 307 12.99 -9.73 -0.40
CA VAL A 307 12.09 -10.09 0.70
C VAL A 307 12.84 -10.01 2.02
N TRP A 308 12.21 -9.44 3.04
CA TRP A 308 12.79 -9.35 4.37
C TRP A 308 12.54 -10.65 5.15
N ASN A 309 13.64 -11.21 5.67
CA ASN A 309 13.62 -12.29 6.64
C ASN A 309 13.62 -11.70 8.05
N GLU A 310 12.47 -11.77 8.72
CA GLU A 310 12.27 -11.18 10.07
C GLU A 310 13.13 -11.85 11.16
N GLU A 311 13.43 -13.14 11.04
CA GLU A 311 14.22 -13.87 12.05
C GLU A 311 15.70 -13.51 11.98
N ARG A 312 16.24 -13.40 10.76
CA ARG A 312 17.64 -13.00 10.50
C ARG A 312 17.83 -11.49 10.48
N ASN A 313 16.75 -10.72 10.31
CA ASN A 313 16.80 -9.30 9.96
C ASN A 313 17.66 -9.02 8.71
N GLU A 314 17.52 -9.87 7.69
CA GLU A 314 18.30 -9.81 6.45
C GLU A 314 17.37 -9.79 5.24
N TRP A 315 17.90 -9.43 4.07
CA TRP A 315 17.15 -9.37 2.83
C TRP A 315 17.67 -10.37 1.81
N ASP A 316 16.75 -11.18 1.29
CA ASP A 316 17.04 -12.15 0.23
C ASP A 316 16.46 -11.63 -1.11
N CYS A 317 17.25 -11.72 -2.17
CA CYS A 317 16.87 -11.37 -3.55
C CYS A 317 15.92 -12.42 -4.12
N LEU A 318 14.77 -11.96 -4.61
CA LEU A 318 13.80 -12.78 -5.34
C LEU A 318 14.05 -12.77 -6.85
N GLY A 319 14.49 -11.63 -7.37
CA GLY A 319 14.87 -11.43 -8.76
C GLY A 319 14.59 -10.03 -9.26
N LEU A 320 14.61 -9.84 -10.58
CA LEU A 320 14.51 -8.53 -11.21
C LEU A 320 13.12 -8.28 -11.82
N ILE A 321 12.70 -7.01 -11.86
CA ILE A 321 11.55 -6.58 -12.67
C ILE A 321 12.01 -6.40 -14.13
N GLY A 322 11.54 -7.27 -15.01
CA GLY A 322 11.81 -7.25 -16.46
C GLY A 322 13.24 -7.68 -16.84
N GLU A 323 13.38 -8.42 -17.95
CA GLU A 323 14.67 -8.97 -18.39
C GLU A 323 15.66 -7.92 -18.95
N LYS A 324 15.19 -6.72 -19.30
CA LYS A 324 15.97 -5.69 -20.04
C LYS A 324 15.59 -4.24 -19.69
N TYR A 325 15.52 -3.88 -18.41
CA TYR A 325 15.36 -2.46 -18.04
C TYR A 325 16.57 -1.93 -17.26
N VAL A 326 17.69 -1.75 -17.97
CA VAL A 326 18.79 -0.91 -17.48
C VAL A 326 19.37 -0.14 -18.66
N GLU A 327 18.83 1.04 -18.93
CA GLU A 327 19.64 2.13 -19.51
C GLU A 327 19.57 3.42 -18.65
N ARG A 328 18.56 3.59 -17.78
CA ARG A 328 18.43 4.79 -16.92
C ARG A 328 17.95 4.55 -15.46
N GLY A 329 17.86 3.28 -15.03
CA GLY A 329 17.36 2.89 -13.71
C GLY A 329 15.82 2.93 -13.61
N PHE A 330 15.23 1.92 -12.96
CA PHE A 330 13.78 1.90 -12.71
C PHE A 330 13.41 2.95 -11.66
N LYS A 331 12.55 3.89 -12.07
CA LYS A 331 11.80 4.79 -11.20
C LYS A 331 10.37 4.29 -11.17
N GLY A 332 9.89 3.89 -10.01
CA GLY A 332 8.62 3.19 -9.92
C GLY A 332 8.33 2.71 -8.51
N LYS A 333 7.24 1.96 -8.36
CA LYS A 333 6.80 1.39 -7.09
C LYS A 333 6.37 -0.06 -7.29
N ILE A 334 6.47 -0.86 -6.24
CA ILE A 334 5.81 -2.16 -6.15
C ILE A 334 4.58 -2.06 -5.24
N LEU A 335 3.54 -2.83 -5.56
CA LEU A 335 2.26 -2.85 -4.89
C LEU A 335 1.90 -4.32 -4.59
N GLY A 336 1.37 -4.59 -3.41
CA GLY A 336 0.88 -5.90 -2.99
C GLY A 336 -0.63 -5.93 -3.13
N VAL A 337 -1.15 -6.71 -4.08
CA VAL A 337 -2.51 -6.56 -4.60
C VAL A 337 -3.34 -7.81 -4.33
N GLU A 338 -4.56 -7.60 -3.82
CA GLU A 338 -5.52 -8.62 -3.36
C GLU A 338 -4.90 -9.69 -2.45
N ASN A 339 -3.86 -9.29 -1.69
CA ASN A 339 -3.07 -10.15 -0.81
C ASN A 339 -2.53 -11.43 -1.48
N GLU A 340 -2.30 -11.40 -2.79
CA GLU A 340 -1.84 -12.56 -3.56
C GLU A 340 -0.79 -12.20 -4.60
N LYS A 341 -0.96 -11.03 -5.25
CA LYS A 341 -0.16 -10.63 -6.40
C LYS A 341 0.75 -9.47 -6.05
N ILE A 342 1.79 -9.31 -6.86
CA ILE A 342 2.64 -8.14 -6.83
C ILE A 342 2.52 -7.45 -8.18
N TRP A 343 2.20 -6.16 -8.14
CA TRP A 343 2.28 -5.29 -9.30
C TRP A 343 3.49 -4.40 -9.19
N ALA A 344 4.17 -4.14 -10.29
CA ALA A 344 5.22 -3.13 -10.40
C ALA A 344 4.76 -2.05 -11.37
N VAL A 345 4.84 -0.79 -10.96
CA VAL A 345 4.41 0.37 -11.75
C VAL A 345 5.62 1.25 -11.99
N THR A 346 5.96 1.52 -13.25
CA THR A 346 7.00 2.49 -13.59
C THR A 346 6.43 3.90 -13.61
N GLU A 347 7.22 4.85 -13.14
CA GLU A 347 6.86 6.27 -13.13
C GLU A 347 6.89 6.87 -14.52
N GLU A 348 7.96 6.66 -15.28
CA GLU A 348 8.13 7.23 -16.62
C GLU A 348 9.07 6.34 -17.48
N PRO A 349 8.59 5.74 -18.58
CA PRO A 349 7.20 5.76 -19.05
C PRO A 349 6.28 4.92 -18.16
N LEU A 350 4.99 5.25 -18.11
CA LEU A 350 3.96 4.44 -17.44
C LEU A 350 3.92 3.04 -18.05
N MET A 351 4.21 2.04 -17.21
CA MET A 351 3.99 0.63 -17.48
C MET A 351 3.54 -0.04 -16.19
N VAL A 352 2.73 -1.07 -16.33
CA VAL A 352 2.26 -1.87 -15.19
C VAL A 352 2.60 -3.32 -15.47
N PHE A 353 3.34 -3.94 -14.57
CA PHE A 353 3.73 -5.33 -14.63
C PHE A 353 3.07 -6.11 -13.50
N GLU A 354 2.61 -7.30 -13.79
CA GLU A 354 2.13 -8.27 -12.82
C GLU A 354 3.13 -9.43 -12.71
N LEU A 355 3.44 -9.82 -11.47
CA LEU A 355 4.26 -10.98 -11.20
C LEU A 355 3.49 -12.27 -11.52
N GLU A 356 4.02 -13.08 -12.44
CA GLU A 356 3.46 -14.40 -12.78
C GLU A 356 4.04 -15.51 -11.90
N THR A 357 5.27 -15.34 -11.44
CA THR A 357 5.90 -16.30 -10.53
C THR A 357 5.21 -16.26 -9.17
N SER A 358 4.73 -17.41 -8.69
CA SER A 358 4.20 -17.51 -7.32
C SER A 358 5.24 -17.04 -6.29
N LEU A 359 4.81 -16.15 -5.39
CA LEU A 359 5.69 -15.56 -4.38
C LEU A 359 6.32 -16.64 -3.48
N ASP A 360 5.57 -17.66 -3.08
CA ASP A 360 6.09 -18.78 -2.29
C ASP A 360 7.17 -19.58 -3.02
N ILE A 361 7.05 -19.72 -4.35
CA ILE A 361 8.07 -20.36 -5.18
C ILE A 361 9.31 -19.47 -5.28
N ALA A 362 9.11 -18.17 -5.55
CA ALA A 362 10.21 -17.20 -5.65
C ALA A 362 11.03 -17.14 -4.36
N ILE A 363 10.38 -17.17 -3.19
CA ILE A 363 11.03 -17.15 -1.87
C ILE A 363 11.90 -18.40 -1.66
N LYS A 364 11.46 -19.58 -2.11
CA LYS A 364 12.27 -20.82 -1.98
C LYS A 364 13.57 -20.77 -2.77
N SER A 365 13.60 -19.99 -3.84
CA SER A 365 14.81 -19.74 -4.65
C SER A 365 15.56 -18.46 -4.28
N ALA A 366 15.14 -17.77 -3.21
CA ALA A 366 15.74 -16.51 -2.82
C ALA A 366 17.17 -16.73 -2.32
N THR A 367 18.06 -15.79 -2.64
CA THR A 367 19.46 -15.83 -2.21
C THR A 367 19.83 -14.54 -1.50
N PRO A 368 20.84 -14.52 -0.61
CA PRO A 368 21.22 -13.30 0.11
C PRO A 368 21.52 -12.15 -0.85
N SER A 369 20.84 -11.02 -0.65
CA SER A 369 20.93 -9.85 -1.55
C SER A 369 22.35 -9.28 -1.66
N GLU A 370 23.14 -9.34 -0.60
CA GLU A 370 24.52 -8.87 -0.61
C GLU A 370 25.40 -9.71 -1.55
N THR A 371 25.28 -11.04 -1.49
CA THR A 371 25.96 -11.96 -2.40
C THR A 371 25.59 -11.68 -3.87
N VAL A 372 24.32 -11.41 -4.15
CA VAL A 372 23.84 -11.09 -5.50
C VAL A 372 24.52 -9.83 -6.05
N ILE A 373 24.55 -8.77 -5.24
CA ILE A 373 25.15 -7.50 -5.66
C ILE A 373 26.66 -7.64 -5.87
N GLN A 374 27.34 -8.40 -5.02
CA GLN A 374 28.79 -8.62 -5.11
C GLN A 374 29.17 -9.45 -6.34
N THR A 375 28.44 -10.54 -6.60
CA THR A 375 28.73 -11.47 -7.71
C THR A 375 28.23 -10.97 -9.07
N ARG A 376 27.25 -10.05 -9.08
CA ARG A 376 26.51 -9.61 -10.28
C ARG A 376 25.88 -10.78 -11.06
N GLU A 377 25.69 -11.92 -10.41
CA GLU A 377 24.98 -13.03 -11.02
C GLU A 377 23.52 -12.61 -11.27
N ASN A 378 22.99 -12.97 -12.44
CA ASN A 378 21.59 -12.73 -12.73
C ASN A 378 20.78 -13.71 -11.88
N ILE A 379 20.15 -13.20 -10.83
CA ILE A 379 19.51 -14.01 -9.81
C ILE A 379 18.01 -13.78 -9.88
N GLY A 380 17.27 -14.88 -9.94
CA GLY A 380 15.82 -14.92 -9.75
C GLY A 380 15.02 -15.21 -11.02
N ASN A 381 14.22 -16.27 -10.97
CA ASN A 381 13.28 -16.67 -12.03
C ASN A 381 11.95 -15.91 -11.90
N LEU A 382 11.99 -14.59 -11.70
CA LEU A 382 10.76 -13.79 -11.69
C LEU A 382 10.31 -13.56 -13.13
N LYS A 383 9.10 -14.04 -13.44
CA LYS A 383 8.42 -13.77 -14.70
C LYS A 383 7.38 -12.69 -14.47
N TRP A 384 7.36 -11.73 -15.38
CA TRP A 384 6.48 -10.56 -15.30
C TRP A 384 5.68 -10.43 -16.59
N ARG A 385 4.38 -10.22 -16.45
CA ARG A 385 3.46 -9.92 -17.54
C ARG A 385 3.13 -8.44 -17.54
N ARG A 386 3.27 -7.78 -18.68
CA ARG A 386 2.88 -6.36 -18.83
C ARG A 386 1.35 -6.26 -19.02
N ILE A 387 0.67 -5.46 -18.19
CA ILE A 387 -0.80 -5.37 -18.11
C ILE A 387 -1.38 -3.96 -18.32
N ASP A 388 -0.57 -2.91 -18.54
CA ASP A 388 -1.09 -1.54 -18.73
C ASP A 388 -2.07 -1.39 -19.91
N ASN A 389 -1.90 -2.19 -20.97
CA ASN A 389 -2.84 -2.24 -22.09
C ASN A 389 -4.19 -2.85 -21.68
N GLU A 390 -4.19 -3.88 -20.83
CA GLU A 390 -5.41 -4.53 -20.31
C GLU A 390 -6.20 -3.53 -19.44
N LEU A 391 -5.49 -2.68 -18.70
CA LEU A 391 -6.06 -1.63 -17.87
C LEU A 391 -6.56 -0.40 -18.66
N GLN A 392 -6.33 -0.36 -19.98
CA GLN A 392 -6.70 0.76 -20.86
C GLN A 392 -6.11 2.10 -20.41
N LEU A 393 -4.92 2.08 -19.78
CA LEU A 393 -4.21 3.28 -19.34
C LEU A 393 -3.33 3.91 -20.43
N GLY A 394 -3.56 3.55 -21.69
CA GLY A 394 -2.82 4.09 -22.83
C GLY A 394 -3.02 5.59 -23.00
N GLY A 395 -1.98 6.29 -23.47
CA GLY A 395 -2.01 7.74 -23.73
C GLY A 395 -1.55 8.62 -22.56
N PHE A 396 -1.14 8.04 -21.43
CA PHE A 396 -0.43 8.74 -20.36
C PHE A 396 1.02 8.28 -20.32
N GLU A 397 1.92 9.20 -19.99
CA GLU A 397 3.37 8.89 -19.95
C GLU A 397 3.91 8.78 -18.54
N ARG A 398 3.31 9.48 -17.58
CA ARG A 398 3.88 9.58 -16.24
C ARG A 398 2.88 9.31 -15.12
N VAL A 399 3.33 8.55 -14.13
CA VAL A 399 2.65 8.38 -12.84
C VAL A 399 3.08 9.51 -11.91
N VAL A 400 2.11 10.23 -11.36
CA VAL A 400 2.34 11.26 -10.34
C VAL A 400 2.26 10.65 -8.95
N GLU A 401 1.21 9.87 -8.70
CA GLU A 401 1.02 9.15 -7.43
C GLU A 401 0.20 7.89 -7.68
N CYS A 402 0.49 6.82 -6.93
CA CYS A 402 -0.31 5.62 -6.93
C CYS A 402 -0.36 5.01 -5.52
N THR A 403 -1.54 4.61 -5.08
CA THR A 403 -1.75 4.08 -3.72
C THR A 403 -2.89 3.09 -3.72
N LEU A 404 -2.66 1.96 -3.06
CA LEU A 404 -3.67 0.93 -2.88
C LEU A 404 -4.57 1.26 -1.69
N ILE A 405 -5.86 1.02 -1.85
CA ILE A 405 -6.91 1.39 -0.91
C ILE A 405 -7.68 0.13 -0.54
N ASP A 406 -7.70 -0.23 0.74
CA ASP A 406 -8.58 -1.30 1.23
C ASP A 406 -10.03 -0.79 1.30
N VAL A 407 -10.99 -1.57 0.75
CA VAL A 407 -12.42 -1.20 0.58
C VAL A 407 -13.37 -2.04 1.41
#